data_AF-A0A7Z9GZN6-F1
#
_entry.id   AF-A0A7Z9GZN6-F1
#
_cell.length_a   1.000
_cell.length_b   1.000
_cell.length_c   1.000
_cell.angle_alpha   90.00
_cell.angle_beta   90.00
_cell.angle_gamma   90.00
#
_symmetry.space_group_name_H-M   'P 1'
#
loop_
_entity.id
_entity.type
_entity.pdbx_description
1 polymer ?
#
loop_
_entity_poly.entity_id
_entity_poly.type
_entity_poly.pdbx_seq_one_letter_code
_entity_poly.pdbx_strand_id
1 'polypeptide(L)'
;MVTRPDSSQILANLIRACVRLDQKVSCFFTNDGVLALDNKTVLDAVQSTEEATVCMESWRTFMGEAACPVQEGSQTHHSRLVAEATAIVSL
;
A
#
# COMPACT_ATOMS: atom_id res chain seq x y z
N MET A 1 0.41 -3.75 5.47
CA MET A 1 0.04 -2.39 5.91
C MET A 1 1.28 -1.52 5.86
N VAL A 2 1.18 -0.33 5.27
CA VAL A 2 2.29 0.61 5.12
C VAL A 2 1.95 1.88 5.87
N THR A 3 2.69 2.15 6.94
CA THR A 3 2.47 3.29 7.82
C THR A 3 3.65 4.24 7.86
N ARG A 4 4.78 3.92 7.21
CA ARG A 4 5.97 4.79 7.14
C ARG A 4 6.54 4.92 5.73
N PRO A 5 7.13 6.07 5.37
CA PRO A 5 7.70 6.31 4.04
C PRO A 5 9.02 5.58 3.77
N ASP A 6 9.85 5.37 4.79
CA ASP A 6 11.17 4.73 4.70
C ASP A 6 11.09 3.24 4.32
N SER A 7 9.90 2.65 4.42
CA SER A 7 9.60 1.27 4.05
C SER A 7 9.52 1.00 2.55
N SER A 8 9.66 2.02 1.69
CA SER A 8 9.55 1.91 0.23
C SER A 8 10.38 0.77 -0.40
N GLN A 9 11.65 0.64 0.01
CA GLN A 9 12.54 -0.40 -0.55
C GLN A 9 12.15 -1.80 -0.08
N ILE A 10 11.79 -1.95 1.19
CA ILE A 10 11.36 -3.23 1.78
C ILE A 10 10.05 -3.66 1.13
N LEU A 11 9.08 -2.75 1.03
CA LEU A 11 7.79 -2.98 0.41
C LEU A 11 7.93 -3.47 -1.04
N ALA A 12 8.67 -2.74 -1.88
CA ALA A 12 8.83 -3.09 -3.28
C ALA A 12 9.50 -4.47 -3.46
N ASN A 13 10.50 -4.78 -2.63
CA ASN A 13 11.17 -6.08 -2.67
C ASN A 13 10.28 -7.23 -2.19
N LEU A 14 9.47 -6.98 -1.15
CA LEU A 14 8.53 -7.96 -0.62
C LEU A 14 7.44 -8.29 -1.64
N ILE A 15 6.80 -7.27 -2.23
CA ILE A 15 5.80 -7.46 -3.29
C ILE A 15 6.38 -8.28 -4.43
N ARG A 16 7.56 -7.90 -4.95
CA ARG A 16 8.23 -8.64 -6.03
C ARG A 16 8.54 -10.08 -5.64
N ALA A 17 8.93 -10.34 -4.39
CA ALA A 17 9.18 -11.70 -3.92
C ALA A 17 7.90 -12.54 -3.89
N CYS A 18 6.81 -11.99 -3.38
CA CYS A 18 5.51 -12.65 -3.36
C CYS A 18 5.00 -12.94 -4.78
N VAL A 19 5.08 -11.95 -5.69
CA VAL A 19 4.68 -12.12 -7.09
C VAL A 19 5.49 -13.23 -7.77
N ARG A 20 6.82 -13.31 -7.55
CA ARG A 20 7.65 -14.42 -8.08
C ARG A 20 7.23 -15.80 -7.55
N LEU A 21 6.58 -15.86 -6.40
CA LEU A 21 6.11 -17.09 -5.76
C LEU A 21 4.60 -17.32 -5.96
N ASP A 22 3.97 -16.57 -6.88
CA ASP A 22 2.53 -16.61 -7.15
C ASP A 22 1.68 -16.41 -5.89
N GLN A 23 2.18 -15.61 -4.95
CA GLN A 23 1.47 -15.25 -3.73
C GLN A 23 0.66 -13.97 -3.95
N LYS A 24 -0.61 -14.03 -3.57
CA LYS A 24 -1.52 -12.89 -3.55
C LYS A 24 -1.09 -11.90 -2.48
N VAL A 25 -0.99 -10.62 -2.86
CA VAL A 25 -0.62 -9.53 -1.97
C VAL A 25 -1.59 -8.39 -2.17
N SER A 26 -2.01 -7.78 -1.07
CA SER A 26 -2.73 -6.52 -1.07
C SER A 26 -2.04 -5.51 -0.16
N CYS A 27 -2.09 -4.25 -0.55
CA CYS A 27 -1.44 -3.14 0.14
C CYS A 27 -2.47 -2.13 0.64
N PHE A 28 -2.32 -1.74 1.90
CA PHE A 28 -3.08 -0.63 2.49
C PHE A 28 -2.09 0.42 2.99
N PHE A 29 -2.19 1.64 2.46
CA PHE A 29 -1.35 2.79 2.79
C PHE A 29 -2.11 3.75 3.69
N THR A 30 -1.50 4.14 4.79
CA THR A 30 -2.10 5.04 5.78
C THR A 30 -1.02 5.84 6.49
N ASN A 31 -1.41 6.86 7.26
CA ASN A 31 -0.50 7.82 7.89
C ASN A 31 0.48 8.42 6.86
N ASP A 32 1.71 8.73 7.24
CA ASP A 32 2.78 9.19 6.35
C ASP A 32 3.32 8.08 5.43
N GLY A 33 2.87 6.83 5.61
CA GLY A 33 3.13 5.73 4.66
C GLY A 33 2.59 5.97 3.26
N VAL A 34 1.61 6.88 3.10
CA VAL A 34 1.12 7.28 1.77
C VAL A 34 2.19 7.95 0.90
N LEU A 35 3.20 8.58 1.51
CA LEU A 35 4.33 9.20 0.81
C LEU A 35 5.20 8.17 0.08
N ALA A 36 5.12 6.88 0.44
CA ALA A 36 5.80 5.82 -0.30
C ALA A 36 5.31 5.70 -1.76
N LEU A 37 4.11 6.21 -2.07
CA LEU A 37 3.54 6.21 -3.42
C LEU A 37 4.15 7.27 -4.35
N ASP A 38 4.96 8.20 -3.85
CA ASP A 38 5.78 9.08 -4.72
C ASP A 38 7.01 8.36 -5.29
N ASN A 39 7.34 7.18 -4.75
CA ASN A 39 8.45 6.39 -5.24
C ASN A 39 8.01 5.53 -6.44
N LYS A 40 8.57 5.82 -7.62
CA LYS A 40 8.31 5.04 -8.86
C LYS A 40 8.51 3.53 -8.68
N THR A 41 9.51 3.12 -7.90
CA THR A 41 9.79 1.70 -7.62
C THR A 41 8.65 1.03 -6.87
N VAL A 42 8.00 1.77 -5.95
CA VAL A 42 6.83 1.30 -5.21
C VAL A 42 5.62 1.26 -6.14
N LEU A 43 5.37 2.33 -6.92
CA LEU A 43 4.27 2.38 -7.88
C LEU A 43 4.30 1.21 -8.87
N ASP A 44 5.46 0.94 -9.46
CA ASP A 44 5.61 -0.16 -10.41
C ASP A 44 5.37 -1.53 -9.72
N ALA A 45 5.73 -1.67 -8.44
CA ALA A 45 5.51 -2.90 -7.69
C ALA A 45 4.03 -3.11 -7.32
N VAL A 46 3.34 -2.07 -6.84
CA VAL A 46 1.94 -2.18 -6.41
C VAL A 46 0.99 -2.48 -7.57
N GLN A 47 1.35 -2.16 -8.81
CA GLN A 47 0.59 -2.57 -10.00
C GLN A 47 0.49 -4.11 -10.17
N SER A 48 1.37 -4.88 -9.52
CA SER A 48 1.35 -6.35 -9.54
C SER A 48 0.60 -6.96 -8.34
N THR A 49 0.02 -6.13 -7.47
CA THR A 49 -0.77 -6.60 -6.31
C THR A 49 -2.22 -6.86 -6.71
N GLU A 50 -2.94 -7.66 -5.93
CA GLU A 50 -4.38 -7.85 -6.15
C GLU A 50 -5.16 -6.56 -5.85
N GLU A 51 -4.73 -5.83 -4.84
CA GLU A 51 -5.35 -4.58 -4.42
C GLU A 51 -4.32 -3.66 -3.76
N ALA A 52 -4.32 -2.39 -4.14
CA ALA A 52 -3.55 -1.34 -3.48
C ALA A 52 -4.48 -0.17 -3.17
N THR A 53 -4.67 0.10 -1.88
CA THR A 53 -5.67 1.06 -1.39
C THR A 53 -5.05 2.06 -0.42
N VAL A 54 -5.48 3.31 -0.49
CA VAL A 54 -5.02 4.41 0.36
C VAL A 54 -6.13 4.87 1.30
N CYS A 55 -5.79 5.18 2.55
CA CYS A 55 -6.67 5.94 3.43
C CYS A 55 -6.77 7.39 2.94
N MET A 56 -7.94 7.81 2.44
CA MET A 56 -8.09 9.16 1.87
C MET A 56 -7.91 10.31 2.87
N GLU A 57 -8.15 10.06 4.15
CA GLU A 57 -7.85 11.04 5.20
C GLU A 57 -6.33 11.26 5.31
N SER A 58 -5.55 10.18 5.32
CA SER A 58 -4.09 10.28 5.29
C SER A 58 -3.59 10.89 3.98
N TRP A 59 -4.14 10.49 2.84
CA TRP A 59 -3.79 11.09 1.55
C TRP A 59 -3.97 12.60 1.55
N ARG A 60 -5.14 13.11 1.94
CA ARG A 60 -5.39 14.56 2.01
C ARG A 60 -4.46 15.26 2.99
N THR A 61 -4.13 14.61 4.11
CA THR A 61 -3.24 15.17 5.13
C THR A 61 -1.80 15.34 4.63
N PHE A 62 -1.27 14.36 3.92
CA PHE A 62 0.15 14.32 3.52
C PHE A 62 0.41 14.71 2.06
N MET A 63 -0.57 14.53 1.17
CA MET A 63 -0.48 14.75 -0.28
C MET A 63 -1.39 15.89 -0.78
N GLY A 64 -2.28 16.42 0.07
CA GLY A 64 -3.19 17.51 -0.29
C GLY A 64 -4.21 17.12 -1.36
N GLU A 65 -4.30 17.94 -2.42
CA GLU A 65 -5.22 17.74 -3.56
C GLU A 65 -4.61 16.94 -4.71
N ALA A 66 -3.41 16.37 -4.53
CA ALA A 66 -2.79 15.52 -5.54
C ALA A 66 -3.69 14.32 -5.88
N ALA A 67 -3.71 13.93 -7.16
CA ALA A 67 -4.45 12.75 -7.60
C ALA A 67 -3.84 11.48 -7.00
N CYS A 68 -4.68 10.63 -6.39
CA CYS A 68 -4.22 9.35 -5.84
C CYS A 68 -3.89 8.37 -6.98
N PRO A 69 -2.67 7.80 -7.02
CA PRO A 69 -2.24 6.91 -8.11
C PRO A 69 -2.78 5.48 -7.98
N VAL A 70 -3.44 5.16 -6.86
CA VAL A 70 -4.01 3.84 -6.54
C VAL A 70 -5.45 3.99 -6.05
N GLN A 71 -6.09 2.89 -5.66
CA GLN A 71 -7.49 2.93 -5.24
C GLN A 71 -7.69 3.78 -3.98
N GLU A 72 -8.69 4.66 -4.03
CA GLU A 72 -9.14 5.40 -2.85
C GLU A 72 -9.90 4.49 -1.91
N GLY A 73 -9.59 4.55 -0.61
CA GLY A 73 -10.28 3.74 0.38
C GLY A 73 -10.40 4.39 1.75
N SER A 74 -10.80 3.55 2.70
CA SER A 74 -11.23 3.95 4.02
C SER A 74 -10.84 2.88 5.06
N GLN A 75 -11.13 3.15 6.33
CA GLN A 75 -10.96 2.17 7.40
C GLN A 75 -11.74 0.86 7.15
N THR A 76 -12.86 0.90 6.44
CA THR A 76 -13.61 -0.31 6.06
C THR A 76 -12.80 -1.22 5.14
N HIS A 77 -12.04 -0.64 4.19
CA HIS A 77 -11.15 -1.41 3.32
C HIS A 77 -10.02 -2.05 4.13
N HIS A 78 -9.43 -1.29 5.05
CA HIS A 78 -8.41 -1.81 5.95
C HIS A 78 -8.92 -3.00 6.76
N SER A 79 -10.08 -2.90 7.39
CA SER A 79 -10.67 -3.98 8.18
C SER A 79 -10.97 -5.22 7.34
N ARG A 80 -11.45 -5.06 6.09
CA ARG A 80 -11.67 -6.19 5.17
C ARG A 80 -10.36 -6.89 4.83
N LEU A 81 -9.33 -6.14 4.41
CA LEU A 81 -8.03 -6.71 4.06
C LEU A 81 -7.40 -7.47 5.23
N VAL A 82 -7.51 -6.94 6.44
CA VAL A 82 -7.04 -7.60 7.67
C VAL A 82 -7.81 -8.90 7.94
N ALA A 83 -9.12 -8.92 7.71
CA ALA A 83 -9.95 -10.11 7.93
C ALA A 83 -9.70 -11.22 6.90
N GLU A 84 -9.35 -10.86 5.66
CA GLU A 84 -9.10 -11.80 4.56
C GLU A 84 -7.65 -12.32 4.51
N ALA A 85 -6.70 -11.57 5.08
CA ALA A 85 -5.29 -11.90 5.00
C ALA A 85 -4.91 -13.12 5.85
N THR A 86 -4.14 -14.05 5.27
CA THR A 86 -3.52 -15.15 6.01
C THR A 86 -2.35 -14.69 6.88
N ALA A 87 -1.67 -13.61 6.46
CA ALA A 87 -0.57 -13.00 7.20
C ALA A 87 -0.55 -11.48 6.99
N ILE A 88 -0.17 -10.74 8.02
CA ILE A 88 -0.09 -9.28 7.98
C ILE A 88 1.37 -8.87 8.23
N VAL A 89 1.92 -8.09 7.30
CA VAL A 89 3.19 -7.41 7.46
C VAL A 89 2.91 -5.92 7.66
N SER A 90 3.43 -5.36 8.76
CA SER A 90 3.40 -3.91 9.02
C SER A 90 4.76 -3.33 8.71
N LEU A 91 4.77 -2.32 7.84
CA LEU A 91 5.97 -1.59 7.39
C LEU A 91 5.81 -0.10 7.66
#